data_AF-A0A929UI47-F1
#
_entry.id   AF-A0A929UI47-F1
#
_cell.length_a   1.000
_cell.length_b   1.000
_cell.length_c   1.000
_cell.angle_alpha   90.00
_cell.angle_beta   90.00
_cell.angle_gamma   90.00
#
_symmetry.space_group_name_H-M   'P 1'
#
loop_
_entity.id
_entity.type
_entity.pdbx_description
1 polymer ?
#
loop_
_entity_poly.entity_id
_entity_poly.type
_entity_poly.pdbx_seq_one_letter_code
_entity_poly.pdbx_strand_id
1 'polypeptide(L)' 'MTTYKIKRIYEPITANDGYRVLVDRLWSRGISKERAQLDEWAKDIAPTNELRQWF' A
#
# COMPACT_ATOMS: atom_id res chain seq x y z
N MET A 1 10.23 -8.60 17.92
CA MET A 1 10.35 -7.34 17.17
C MET A 1 9.76 -7.56 15.79
N THR A 2 8.87 -6.67 15.33
CA THR A 2 8.27 -6.74 14.00
C THR A 2 9.16 -6.00 13.01
N THR A 3 9.45 -6.62 11.86
CA THR A 3 10.26 -6.01 10.80
C THR A 3 9.34 -5.42 9.73
N TYR A 4 9.49 -4.13 9.46
CA TYR A 4 8.75 -3.44 8.40
C TYR A 4 9.64 -3.26 7.17
N LYS A 5 9.07 -3.47 5.99
CA LYS A 5 9.73 -3.25 4.70
C LYS A 5 8.87 -2.32 3.85
N ILE A 6 9.51 -1.39 3.14
CA ILE A 6 8.85 -0.53 2.16
C ILE A 6 8.99 -1.19 0.79
N LYS A 7 7.87 -1.30 0.07
CA LYS A 7 7.81 -1.84 -1.27
C LYS A 7 6.78 -1.07 -2.08
N ARG A 8 7.11 -0.69 -3.32
CA ARG A 8 6.18 0.00 -4.20
C ARG A 8 5.14 -0.98 -4.73
N ILE A 9 3.90 -0.52 -4.86
CA ILE A 9 2.79 -1.32 -5.42
C ILE A 9 3.01 -1.77 -6.88
N TYR A 10 3.98 -1.18 -7.59
CA TYR A 10 4.37 -1.57 -8.94
C TYR A 10 5.43 -2.68 -8.98
N GLU A 11 6.10 -2.96 -7.86
CA GLU A 11 7.11 -4.01 -7.79
C GLU A 11 6.46 -5.41 -7.79
N PRO A 12 7.10 -6.40 -8.43
CA PRO A 12 6.58 -7.75 -8.49
C PRO A 12 6.52 -8.37 -7.09
N ILE A 13 5.51 -9.19 -6.85
CA ILE A 13 5.26 -9.84 -5.56
C ILE A 13 6.30 -10.92 -5.34
N THR A 14 6.76 -11.06 -4.09
CA THR A 14 7.71 -12.12 -3.71
C THR A 14 7.21 -12.90 -2.51
N ALA A 15 7.66 -14.15 -2.38
CA ALA A 15 7.34 -15.00 -1.24
C ALA A 15 7.78 -14.43 0.12
N ASN A 16 8.70 -13.45 0.13
CA ASN A 16 9.23 -12.82 1.34
C ASN A 16 8.56 -11.47 1.67
N ASP A 17 7.45 -11.16 0.99
CA ASP A 17 6.68 -9.94 1.24
C ASP A 17 5.85 -10.02 2.53
N GLY A 18 5.51 -11.24 2.98
CA GLY A 18 4.69 -11.45 4.18
C GLY A 18 3.31 -10.81 4.03
N TYR A 19 2.85 -10.13 5.10
CA TYR A 19 1.58 -9.40 5.11
C TYR A 19 1.73 -8.01 4.49
N ARG A 20 0.94 -7.72 3.46
CA ARG A 20 1.08 -6.53 2.61
C ARG A 20 -0.09 -5.56 2.82
N VAL A 21 0.24 -4.39 3.33
CA VAL A 21 -0.72 -3.32 3.63
C VAL A 21 -0.47 -2.13 2.71
N LEU A 22 -1.53 -1.63 2.08
CA LEU A 22 -1.52 -0.33 1.41
C LEU A 22 -2.00 0.75 2.38
N VAL A 23 -1.16 1.74 2.63
CA VAL A 23 -1.42 2.88 3.52
C VAL A 23 -1.66 4.21 2.79
N ASP A 24 -1.87 4.14 1.47
CA ASP A 24 -2.29 5.30 0.68
C ASP A 24 -3.81 5.34 0.55
N ARG A 25 -4.37 6.56 0.56
CA ARG A 25 -5.83 6.76 0.42
C ARG A 25 -6.30 6.53 -1.02
N LEU A 26 -5.41 6.70 -1.99
CA LEU A 26 -5.69 6.52 -3.41
C LEU A 26 -5.15 5.19 -3.90
N TRP A 27 -5.93 4.54 -4.75
CA TRP A 27 -5.49 3.34 -5.45
C TRP A 27 -4.54 3.70 -6.59
N SER A 28 -3.50 2.88 -6.81
CA SER A 28 -2.53 3.12 -7.88
C SER A 28 -3.13 2.86 -9.25
N ARG A 29 -2.87 3.77 -10.19
CA ARG A 29 -3.35 3.63 -11.57
C ARG A 29 -2.64 2.47 -12.27
N GLY A 30 -3.37 1.73 -13.09
CA GLY A 30 -2.82 0.63 -13.89
C GLY A 30 -2.52 -0.65 -13.12
N ILE A 31 -2.86 -0.72 -11.83
CA ILE A 31 -2.76 -1.94 -11.01
C ILE A 31 -4.17 -2.38 -10.66
N SER A 32 -4.52 -3.64 -10.94
CA SER A 32 -5.78 -4.22 -10.44
C SER A 32 -5.62 -4.69 -9.00
N LYS A 33 -6.71 -4.83 -8.25
CA LYS A 33 -6.67 -5.32 -6.87
C LYS A 33 -6.12 -6.74 -6.79
N GLU A 34 -6.47 -7.57 -7.77
CA GLU A 34 -6.04 -8.96 -7.91
C GLU A 34 -4.54 -9.03 -8.16
N ARG A 35 -4.02 -8.17 -9.05
CA ARG A 35 -2.58 -8.08 -9.32
C ARG A 35 -1.83 -7.54 -8.11
N ALA A 36 -2.43 -6.63 -7.35
CA ALA A 36 -1.78 -6.02 -6.21
C ALA A 36 -1.53 -7.01 -5.08
N GLN A 37 -2.34 -8.08 -4.92
CA GLN A 37 -2.28 -9.09 -3.85
C GLN A 37 -1.94 -8.46 -2.48
N LEU A 38 -2.71 -7.44 -2.11
CA LEU A 38 -2.63 -6.84 -0.79
C LEU A 38 -3.54 -7.60 0.15
N ASP A 39 -3.07 -7.84 1.36
CA ASP A 39 -3.89 -8.43 2.42
C ASP A 39 -4.83 -7.37 3.03
N GLU A 40 -4.40 -6.10 3.03
CA GLU A 40 -5.18 -5.01 3.59
C GLU A 40 -4.98 -3.69 2.83
N TRP A 41 -6.06 -2.90 2.73
CA TRP A 41 -6.01 -1.50 2.34
C TRP A 41 -6.47 -0.63 3.53
N ALA A 42 -5.50 -0.22 4.36
CA ALA A 42 -5.70 0.46 5.63
C ALA A 42 -5.97 1.96 5.44
N LYS A 43 -7.17 2.30 4.95
CA LYS A 43 -7.56 3.69 4.65
C LYS A 43 -7.66 4.59 5.88
N ASP A 44 -7.90 4.01 7.05
CA ASP A 44 -8.10 4.75 8.30
C ASP A 44 -6.81 5.38 8.82
N ILE A 45 -5.67 4.81 8.47
CA ILE A 45 -4.33 5.34 8.80
C ILE A 45 -3.69 6.09 7.62
N ALA A 46 -4.39 6.20 6.49
CA ALA A 46 -3.88 6.88 5.31
C ALA A 46 -3.94 8.40 5.48
N PRO A 47 -3.04 9.17 4.81
CA PRO A 47 -3.07 10.62 4.81
C PRO A 47 -4.46 11.18 4.44
N THR A 48 -4.91 12.19 5.19
CA THR A 48 -6.16 12.90 4.87
C THR A 48 -6.04 13.68 3.56
N ASN A 49 -7.17 14.12 3.01
CA ASN A 49 -7.15 14.92 1.78
C ASN A 49 -6.43 16.25 1.99
N GLU A 50 -6.62 16.87 3.16
CA GLU A 50 -6.00 18.12 3.56
C GLU A 50 -4.48 17.95 3.67
N LEU A 51 -4.02 16.88 4.31
CA LEU A 51 -2.59 16.59 4.45
C LEU A 51 -1.92 16.36 3.09
N ARG A 52 -2.62 15.71 2.15
CA ARG A 52 -2.13 15.47 0.77
C ARG A 52 -2.12 16.73 -0.11
N GLN A 53 -2.87 17.77 0.24
CA GLN A 53 -2.83 19.05 -0.48
C GLN A 53 -1.74 19.97 0.07
N TRP A 54 -1.42 19.82 1.36
CA TRP A 54 -0.40 20.62 2.03
C TRP A 54 1.04 20.22 1.65
N PHE A 55 1.28 18.92 1.44
CA PHE A 55 2.58 18.35 1.04
C PHE A 55 2.71 18.22 -0.49
#